data_AF-A0A7R9PAU7-F1
#
_entry.id   AF-A0A7R9PAU7-F1
#
_cell.length_a   1.000
_cell.length_b   1.000
_cell.length_c   1.000
_cell.angle_alpha   90.00
_cell.angle_beta   90.00
_cell.angle_gamma   90.00
#
_symmetry.space_group_name_H-M   'P 1'
#
loop_
_entity.id
_entity.type
_entity.pdbx_description
1 polymer ?
#
loop_
_entity_poly.entity_id
_entity_poly.type
_entity_poly.pdbx_seq_one_letter_code
_entity_poly.pdbx_strand_id
1 'polypeptide(L)'
;MLRREGRQVEVVSFTVVKGSEDNYSSSMIEVNLMTTDHDSISLLFKTVHVTPQEAKVLNVREMFKKEVLMYQKVVPTLIGLFPSDPLNVFTPSYHSHEDLLVFENLRPLGFRHVDREQGLDLAHANLVLTELGRLHGAAYVLHSRSTEDAKALTDAGKEVLFTRHRKGVYQEGFAKISAETVEILRENPKTRVHADKVEAILARKYDILLELLRPKDDAINLLNHGDLWTGNLLFRYTDRPNKVPVQVVFLDLQLCRYGSPGLDVNYFLYTSTTARMREEHLDELLRTYHWSLVRTFRQLNARAKQVGSFHIVV
;
A
#
# COMPACT_ATOMS: atom_id res chain seq x y z
N MET A 1 7.35 10.55 -25.85
CA MET A 1 6.51 9.50 -26.46
C MET A 1 5.98 8.60 -25.36
N LEU A 2 4.67 8.38 -25.31
CA LEU A 2 4.05 7.43 -24.38
C LEU A 2 3.97 6.06 -25.06
N ARG A 3 4.06 4.98 -24.27
CA ARG A 3 3.80 3.63 -24.75
C ARG A 3 2.48 3.14 -24.15
N ARG A 4 1.53 2.75 -25.00
CA ARG A 4 0.25 2.15 -24.61
C ARG A 4 0.11 0.81 -25.33
N GLU A 5 -0.10 -0.27 -24.58
CA GLU A 5 -0.20 -1.65 -25.13
C GLU A 5 0.95 -2.02 -26.09
N GLY A 6 2.16 -1.51 -25.81
CA GLY A 6 3.35 -1.74 -26.64
C GLY A 6 3.46 -0.85 -27.89
N ARG A 7 2.52 0.05 -28.16
CA ARG A 7 2.57 1.02 -29.26
C ARG A 7 3.08 2.38 -28.78
N GLN A 8 3.91 3.03 -29.59
CA GLN A 8 4.26 4.45 -29.39
C GLN A 8 3.10 5.32 -29.84
N VAL A 9 2.73 6.28 -29.00
CA VAL A 9 1.69 7.26 -29.30
C VAL A 9 2.22 8.67 -29.04
N GLU A 10 1.88 9.59 -29.94
CA GLU A 10 2.23 11.01 -29.84
C GLU A 10 1.10 11.79 -29.17
N VAL A 11 1.49 12.78 -28.37
CA VAL A 11 0.56 13.67 -27.66
C VAL A 11 0.29 14.87 -28.56
N VAL A 12 -0.98 15.08 -28.91
CA VAL A 12 -1.45 16.19 -29.74
C VAL A 12 -1.75 17.42 -28.89
N SER A 13 -2.40 17.21 -27.75
CA SER A 13 -2.72 18.27 -26.79
C SER A 13 -2.88 17.69 -25.39
N PHE A 14 -2.90 18.56 -24.38
CA PHE A 14 -3.19 18.20 -23.00
C PHE A 14 -4.09 19.22 -22.33
N THR A 15 -4.82 18.79 -21.31
CA THR A 15 -5.61 19.67 -20.44
C THR A 15 -5.41 19.25 -18.99
N VAL A 16 -5.10 20.23 -18.13
CA VAL A 16 -5.02 20.02 -16.68
C VAL A 16 -6.44 20.11 -16.12
N VAL A 17 -6.91 19.03 -15.51
CA VAL A 17 -8.30 18.91 -15.06
C VAL A 17 -8.45 19.38 -13.61
N LYS A 18 -7.58 18.88 -12.74
CA LYS A 18 -7.61 19.17 -11.30
C LYS A 18 -6.21 19.08 -10.71
N GLY A 19 -5.79 20.13 -10.01
CA GLY A 19 -4.73 20.02 -9.01
C GLY A 19 -5.40 19.80 -7.65
N SER A 20 -5.08 18.73 -6.95
CA SER A 20 -5.46 18.57 -5.54
C SER A 20 -4.19 18.52 -4.69
N GLU A 21 -4.16 19.34 -3.65
CA GLU A 21 -3.16 19.25 -2.56
C GLU A 21 -3.48 18.08 -1.59
N ASP A 22 -4.51 17.27 -1.88
CA ASP A 22 -5.20 16.39 -0.92
C ASP A 22 -4.46 15.09 -0.52
N ASN A 23 -3.14 14.97 -0.78
CA ASN A 23 -2.35 13.88 -0.21
C ASN A 23 -1.30 14.47 0.74
N TYR A 24 -1.37 14.10 2.02
CA TYR A 24 -0.54 14.58 3.15
C TYR A 24 0.99 14.66 2.92
N SER A 25 1.52 14.10 1.83
CA SER A 25 2.94 14.09 1.47
C SER A 25 3.24 14.43 -0.01
N SER A 26 2.25 14.68 -0.87
CA SER A 26 2.48 14.90 -2.31
C SER A 26 1.31 15.65 -2.97
N SER A 27 1.57 16.43 -4.00
CA SER A 27 0.50 16.98 -4.84
C SER A 27 0.15 16.01 -5.96
N MET A 28 -1.15 15.92 -6.27
CA MET A 28 -1.64 15.11 -7.39
C MET A 28 -2.30 16.03 -8.42
N ILE A 29 -1.86 15.93 -9.67
CA ILE A 29 -2.39 16.68 -10.79
C ILE A 29 -2.97 15.70 -11.82
N GLU A 30 -4.25 15.83 -12.11
CA GLU A 30 -4.89 15.09 -13.20
C GLU A 30 -4.69 15.83 -14.53
N VAL A 31 -4.13 15.12 -15.51
CA VAL A 31 -3.88 15.62 -16.85
C VAL A 31 -4.52 14.67 -17.86
N ASN A 32 -5.41 15.20 -18.69
CA ASN A 32 -5.96 14.48 -19.83
C ASN A 32 -5.14 14.80 -21.07
N LEU A 33 -4.64 13.76 -21.72
CA LEU A 33 -3.89 13.84 -22.97
C LEU A 33 -4.80 13.44 -24.12
N MET A 34 -4.69 14.15 -25.24
CA MET A 34 -5.25 13.73 -26.52
C MET A 34 -4.12 13.17 -27.37
N THR A 35 -4.29 11.97 -27.90
CA THR A 35 -3.29 11.31 -28.72
C THR A 35 -3.60 11.38 -30.22
N THR A 36 -2.61 11.07 -31.07
CA THR A 36 -2.73 11.12 -32.53
C THR A 36 -3.74 10.13 -33.11
N ASP A 37 -4.09 9.08 -32.37
CA ASP A 37 -5.17 8.15 -32.67
C ASP A 37 -6.55 8.62 -32.20
N HIS A 38 -6.66 9.87 -31.73
CA HIS A 38 -7.86 10.50 -31.17
C HIS A 38 -8.39 9.86 -29.87
N ASP A 39 -7.59 9.04 -29.20
CA ASP A 39 -7.90 8.56 -27.87
C ASP A 39 -7.59 9.62 -26.79
N SER A 40 -8.34 9.56 -25.70
CA SER A 40 -8.04 10.33 -24.49
C SER A 40 -7.39 9.43 -23.45
N ILE A 41 -6.22 9.83 -22.96
CA ILE A 41 -5.52 9.17 -21.85
C ILE A 41 -5.56 10.10 -20.64
N SER A 42 -6.18 9.64 -19.56
CA SER A 42 -6.17 10.37 -18.29
C SER A 42 -5.01 9.88 -17.43
N LEU A 43 -4.14 10.81 -17.02
CA LEU A 43 -2.95 10.53 -16.23
C LEU A 43 -2.98 11.30 -14.91
N LEU A 44 -2.36 10.71 -13.89
CA LEU A 44 -2.16 11.32 -12.57
C LEU A 44 -0.67 11.57 -12.36
N PHE A 45 -0.30 12.84 -12.18
CA PHE A 45 1.05 13.30 -11.89
C PHE A 45 1.18 13.51 -10.39
N LYS A 46 2.02 12.70 -9.74
CA LYS A 46 2.34 12.82 -8.32
C LYS A 46 3.71 13.46 -8.19
N THR A 47 3.78 14.61 -7.51
CA THR A 47 5.03 15.33 -7.23
C THR A 47 5.20 15.56 -5.73
N VAL A 48 6.46 15.68 -5.29
CA VAL A 48 6.77 16.04 -3.91
C VAL A 48 6.72 17.55 -3.74
N HIS A 49 5.65 18.02 -3.11
CA HIS A 49 5.59 19.35 -2.53
C HIS A 49 5.29 19.20 -1.05
N VAL A 50 6.26 19.59 -0.21
CA VAL A 50 6.11 19.54 1.24
C VAL A 50 6.58 20.84 1.85
N THR A 51 5.83 21.30 2.84
CA THR A 51 6.31 22.37 3.70
C THR A 51 7.55 21.90 4.47
N PRO A 52 8.43 22.82 4.92
CA PRO A 52 9.57 22.45 5.76
C PRO A 52 9.17 21.64 7.01
N GLN A 53 7.99 21.92 7.56
CA GLN A 53 7.48 21.22 8.74
C GLN A 53 7.06 19.78 8.44
N GLU A 54 6.32 19.52 7.37
CA GLU A 54 5.93 18.17 6.94
C GLU A 54 7.16 17.33 6.55
N ALA A 55 8.10 17.95 5.83
CA ALA A 55 9.38 17.32 5.49
C ALA A 55 10.14 16.87 6.75
N LYS A 56 10.14 17.71 7.80
CA LYS A 56 10.77 17.40 9.08
C LYS A 56 10.10 16.22 9.76
N VAL A 57 8.76 16.19 9.85
CA VAL A 57 8.00 15.17 10.61
C VAL A 57 7.91 13.82 9.89
N LEU A 58 7.63 13.79 8.59
CA LEU A 58 7.25 12.56 7.87
C LEU A 58 8.33 11.95 6.97
N ASN A 59 9.54 12.52 6.90
CA ASN A 59 10.62 12.04 6.02
C ASN A 59 10.21 11.90 4.55
N VAL A 60 9.35 12.80 4.07
CA VAL A 60 8.60 12.64 2.82
C VAL A 60 9.49 12.38 1.61
N ARG A 61 10.64 13.04 1.52
CA ARG A 61 11.59 12.81 0.41
C ARG A 61 12.07 11.36 0.33
N GLU A 62 12.34 10.72 1.46
CA GLU A 62 12.77 9.33 1.49
C GLU A 62 11.60 8.37 1.20
N MET A 63 10.39 8.69 1.66
CA MET A 63 9.18 7.93 1.30
C MET A 63 8.92 7.98 -0.21
N PHE A 64 9.04 9.14 -0.84
CA PHE A 64 8.84 9.30 -2.28
C PHE A 64 9.92 8.56 -3.09
N LYS A 65 11.20 8.65 -2.70
CA LYS A 65 12.28 7.87 -3.33
C LYS A 65 11.99 6.37 -3.30
N LYS A 66 11.42 5.85 -2.21
CA LYS A 66 11.00 4.44 -2.11
C LYS A 66 9.89 4.12 -3.10
N GLU A 67 8.87 4.99 -3.22
CA GLU A 67 7.79 4.79 -4.18
C GLU A 67 8.31 4.82 -5.64
N VAL A 68 9.23 5.73 -5.96
CA VAL A 68 9.93 5.74 -7.26
C VAL A 68 10.66 4.43 -7.50
N LEU A 69 11.45 3.94 -6.55
CA LEU A 69 12.15 2.66 -6.68
C LEU A 69 11.17 1.48 -6.85
N MET A 70 10.04 1.52 -6.14
CA MET A 70 8.98 0.52 -6.28
C MET A 70 8.46 0.46 -7.72
N TYR A 71 8.05 1.57 -8.30
CA TYR A 71 7.50 1.59 -9.66
C TYR A 71 8.55 1.43 -10.76
N GLN A 72 9.78 1.90 -10.52
CA GLN A 72 10.85 1.86 -11.52
C GLN A 72 11.45 0.46 -11.69
N LYS A 73 11.63 -0.29 -10.59
CA LYS A 73 12.32 -1.60 -10.61
C LYS A 73 11.50 -2.74 -10.02
N VAL A 74 10.90 -2.55 -8.85
CA VAL A 74 10.29 -3.65 -8.09
C VAL A 74 9.00 -4.16 -8.72
N VAL A 75 8.04 -3.27 -8.98
CA VAL A 75 6.72 -3.62 -9.52
C VAL A 75 6.82 -4.33 -10.88
N PRO A 76 7.58 -3.81 -11.88
CA PRO A 76 7.77 -4.52 -13.14
C PRO A 76 8.33 -5.93 -12.95
N THR A 77 9.29 -6.09 -12.03
CA THR A 77 9.90 -7.39 -11.73
C THR A 77 8.90 -8.35 -11.10
N LEU A 78 8.11 -7.89 -10.12
CA LEU A 78 7.06 -8.70 -9.48
C LEU A 78 6.01 -9.17 -10.49
N ILE A 79 5.54 -8.29 -11.37
CA ILE A 79 4.61 -8.63 -12.45
C ILE A 79 5.22 -9.67 -13.38
N GLY A 80 6.50 -9.53 -13.72
CA GLY A 80 7.25 -10.45 -14.58
C GLY A 80 7.38 -11.89 -14.03
N LEU A 81 7.15 -12.10 -12.73
CA LEU A 81 7.11 -13.46 -12.16
C LEU A 81 5.87 -14.26 -12.61
N PHE A 82 4.85 -13.60 -13.14
CA PHE A 82 3.57 -14.19 -13.49
C PHE A 82 3.21 -14.04 -14.98
N PRO A 83 3.79 -14.86 -15.88
CA PRO A 83 3.59 -14.72 -17.32
C PRO A 83 2.15 -14.96 -17.82
N SER A 84 1.31 -15.67 -17.06
CA SER A 84 -0.04 -16.08 -17.51
C SER A 84 -1.17 -15.58 -16.60
N ASP A 85 -0.82 -15.01 -15.45
CA ASP A 85 -1.78 -14.48 -14.46
C ASP A 85 -1.10 -13.32 -13.71
N PRO A 86 -0.91 -12.18 -14.38
CA PRO A 86 -0.13 -11.07 -13.85
C PRO A 86 -0.65 -10.57 -12.50
N LEU A 87 0.26 -10.12 -11.65
CA LEU A 87 -0.07 -9.48 -10.38
C LEU A 87 -0.65 -8.07 -10.63
N ASN A 88 -1.94 -8.02 -10.96
CA ASN A 88 -2.66 -6.81 -11.41
C ASN A 88 -3.19 -5.95 -10.25
N VAL A 89 -2.34 -5.74 -9.24
CA VAL A 89 -2.65 -5.00 -8.01
C VAL A 89 -1.99 -3.62 -7.99
N PHE A 90 -1.28 -3.24 -9.04
CA PHE A 90 -0.56 -1.97 -9.14
C PHE A 90 -1.10 -1.11 -10.26
N THR A 91 -1.10 0.20 -10.06
CA THR A 91 -1.41 1.15 -11.12
C THR A 91 -0.31 1.16 -12.17
N PRO A 92 -0.62 1.11 -13.48
CA PRO A 92 0.37 1.31 -14.52
C PRO A 92 1.08 2.66 -14.36
N SER A 93 2.42 2.63 -14.38
CA SER A 93 3.25 3.83 -14.33
C SER A 93 3.82 4.13 -15.72
N TYR A 94 3.61 5.35 -16.19
CA TYR A 94 4.20 5.88 -17.43
C TYR A 94 5.55 6.55 -17.20
N HIS A 95 5.81 7.00 -15.96
CA HIS A 95 7.07 7.61 -15.57
C HIS A 95 7.31 7.44 -14.06
N SER A 96 8.56 7.17 -13.69
CA SER A 96 9.02 7.07 -12.31
C SER A 96 10.50 7.47 -12.22
N HIS A 97 10.77 8.73 -11.86
CA HIS A 97 12.14 9.23 -11.72
C HIS A 97 12.19 10.43 -10.78
N GLU A 98 13.22 10.48 -9.91
CA GLU A 98 13.49 11.58 -8.96
C GLU A 98 12.25 12.02 -8.17
N ASP A 99 11.69 13.19 -8.52
CA ASP A 99 10.61 13.87 -7.81
C ASP A 99 9.26 13.80 -8.57
N LEU A 100 9.16 12.92 -9.59
CA LEU A 100 7.96 12.76 -10.41
C LEU A 100 7.56 11.28 -10.61
N LEU A 101 6.29 11.01 -10.33
CA LEU A 101 5.59 9.78 -10.69
C LEU A 101 4.41 10.13 -11.61
N VAL A 102 4.23 9.37 -12.68
CA VAL A 102 3.09 9.51 -13.59
C VAL A 102 2.39 8.17 -13.71
N PHE A 103 1.11 8.15 -13.35
CA PHE A 103 0.26 6.97 -13.32
C PHE A 103 -0.89 7.09 -14.31
N GLU A 104 -1.40 5.94 -14.78
CA GLU A 104 -2.70 5.90 -15.43
C GLU A 104 -3.80 6.26 -14.41
N ASN A 105 -4.72 7.15 -14.79
CA ASN A 105 -5.90 7.39 -13.99
C ASN A 105 -6.86 6.21 -14.17
N LEU A 106 -7.09 5.44 -13.10
CA LEU A 106 -7.93 4.26 -13.17
C LEU A 106 -9.44 4.57 -13.10
N ARG A 107 -9.83 5.80 -12.73
CA ARG A 107 -11.27 6.15 -12.59
C ARG A 107 -12.06 6.00 -13.90
N PRO A 108 -11.56 6.49 -15.06
CA PRO A 108 -12.21 6.23 -16.35
C PRO A 108 -12.31 4.75 -16.71
N LEU A 109 -11.44 3.90 -16.15
CA LEU A 109 -11.45 2.44 -16.33
C LEU A 109 -12.43 1.72 -15.37
N GLY A 110 -13.31 2.47 -14.70
CA GLY A 110 -14.34 1.93 -13.82
C GLY A 110 -13.86 1.58 -12.42
N PHE A 111 -12.63 1.95 -12.04
CA PHE A 111 -12.14 1.80 -10.68
C PHE A 111 -12.65 2.92 -9.78
N ARG A 112 -13.00 2.57 -8.54
CA ARG A 112 -13.51 3.51 -7.55
C ARG A 112 -13.11 3.12 -6.14
N HIS A 113 -13.00 4.12 -5.27
CA HIS A 113 -12.90 3.91 -3.84
C HIS A 113 -14.23 3.38 -3.29
N VAL A 114 -14.15 2.65 -2.18
CA VAL A 114 -15.31 2.31 -1.36
C VAL A 114 -15.64 3.47 -0.41
N ASP A 115 -16.85 3.45 0.13
CA ASP A 115 -17.20 4.32 1.25
C ASP A 115 -16.47 3.82 2.52
N ARG A 116 -15.52 4.62 3.01
CA ARG A 116 -14.71 4.26 4.17
C ARG A 116 -15.53 4.19 5.46
N GLU A 117 -16.65 4.89 5.56
CA GLU A 117 -17.48 4.91 6.77
C GLU A 117 -18.30 3.63 6.93
N GLN A 118 -18.65 2.99 5.81
CA GLN A 118 -19.36 1.71 5.80
C GLN A 118 -18.43 0.52 6.10
N GLY A 119 -17.15 0.66 5.78
CA GLY A 119 -16.19 -0.44 5.80
C GLY A 119 -16.43 -1.45 4.65
N LEU A 120 -15.52 -2.41 4.51
CA LEU A 120 -15.60 -3.44 3.49
C LEU A 120 -16.50 -4.60 3.90
N ASP A 121 -17.28 -5.09 2.93
CA ASP A 121 -17.93 -6.38 3.04
C ASP A 121 -16.93 -7.55 2.87
N LEU A 122 -17.43 -8.77 3.10
CA LEU A 122 -16.62 -9.98 3.06
C LEU A 122 -16.01 -10.25 1.67
N ALA A 123 -16.72 -9.93 0.57
CA ALA A 123 -16.22 -10.16 -0.78
C ALA A 123 -15.03 -9.25 -1.10
N HIS A 124 -15.11 -7.98 -0.71
CA HIS A 124 -14.00 -7.04 -0.86
C HIS A 124 -12.80 -7.44 0.01
N ALA A 125 -13.05 -7.78 1.27
CA ALA A 125 -11.98 -8.16 2.19
C ALA A 125 -11.24 -9.43 1.75
N ASN A 126 -11.98 -10.45 1.30
CA ASN A 126 -11.38 -11.66 0.73
C ASN A 126 -10.55 -11.35 -0.53
N LEU A 127 -11.02 -10.46 -1.41
CA LEU A 127 -10.26 -10.04 -2.59
C LEU A 127 -8.95 -9.35 -2.20
N VAL A 128 -8.98 -8.39 -1.26
CA VAL A 128 -7.78 -7.69 -0.77
C VAL A 128 -6.79 -8.67 -0.16
N LEU A 129 -7.24 -9.56 0.73
CA LEU A 129 -6.35 -10.52 1.40
C LEU A 129 -5.80 -11.58 0.46
N THR A 130 -6.56 -11.96 -0.58
CA THR A 130 -6.06 -12.83 -1.65
C THR A 130 -4.92 -12.15 -2.39
N GLU A 131 -5.11 -10.93 -2.87
CA GLU A 131 -4.10 -10.19 -3.63
C GLU A 131 -2.90 -9.77 -2.77
N LEU A 132 -3.10 -9.47 -1.48
CA LEU A 132 -2.03 -9.24 -0.52
C LEU A 132 -1.17 -10.49 -0.33
N GLY A 133 -1.79 -11.67 -0.21
CA GLY A 133 -1.09 -12.95 -0.14
C GLY A 133 -0.23 -13.19 -1.39
N ARG A 134 -0.75 -12.85 -2.58
CA ARG A 134 0.02 -12.94 -3.84
C ARG A 134 1.21 -11.99 -3.85
N LEU A 135 1.01 -10.74 -3.46
CA LEU A 135 2.07 -9.74 -3.35
C LEU A 135 3.19 -10.21 -2.41
N HIS A 136 2.84 -10.60 -1.19
CA HIS A 136 3.79 -11.07 -0.19
C HIS A 136 4.55 -12.31 -0.65
N GLY A 137 3.87 -13.28 -1.27
CA GLY A 137 4.50 -14.50 -1.79
C GLY A 137 5.45 -14.21 -2.94
N ALA A 138 5.08 -13.32 -3.85
CA ALA A 138 5.91 -12.89 -4.96
C ALA A 138 7.16 -12.15 -4.49
N ALA A 139 7.01 -11.20 -3.57
CA ALA A 139 8.12 -10.45 -2.99
C ALA A 139 9.11 -11.38 -2.26
N TYR A 140 8.61 -12.37 -1.51
CA TYR A 140 9.47 -13.36 -0.85
C TYR A 140 10.34 -14.14 -1.85
N VAL A 141 9.73 -14.65 -2.92
CA VAL A 141 10.46 -15.40 -3.96
C VAL A 141 11.42 -14.52 -4.74
N LEU A 142 11.09 -13.24 -4.97
CA LEU A 142 12.04 -12.31 -5.57
C LEU A 142 13.24 -12.07 -4.66
N HIS A 143 12.99 -11.83 -3.37
CA HIS A 143 14.05 -11.59 -2.39
C HIS A 143 15.03 -12.77 -2.30
N SER A 144 14.54 -14.00 -2.38
CA SER A 144 15.37 -15.21 -2.28
C SER A 144 16.25 -15.49 -3.50
N ARG A 145 16.06 -14.80 -4.62
CA ARG A 145 16.86 -15.01 -5.85
C ARG A 145 18.21 -14.30 -5.82
N SER A 146 18.47 -13.42 -4.84
CA SER A 146 19.73 -12.70 -4.66
C SER A 146 20.24 -11.98 -5.92
N THR A 147 19.33 -11.43 -6.73
CA THR A 147 19.63 -10.66 -7.94
C THR A 147 19.75 -9.15 -7.67
N GLU A 148 20.12 -8.35 -8.66
CA GLU A 148 20.04 -6.88 -8.56
C GLU A 148 18.60 -6.42 -8.25
N ASP A 149 17.60 -7.09 -8.80
CA ASP A 149 16.18 -6.80 -8.51
C ASP A 149 15.84 -7.13 -7.05
N ALA A 150 16.42 -8.18 -6.48
CA ALA A 150 16.29 -8.47 -5.05
C ALA A 150 16.90 -7.35 -4.19
N LYS A 151 17.99 -6.72 -4.64
CA LYS A 151 18.57 -5.54 -3.96
C LYS A 151 17.63 -4.34 -4.02
N ALA A 152 17.04 -4.05 -5.17
CA ALA A 152 16.05 -2.97 -5.30
C ALA A 152 14.84 -3.20 -4.37
N LEU A 153 14.36 -4.44 -4.27
CA LEU A 153 13.32 -4.84 -3.32
C LEU A 153 13.76 -4.65 -1.86
N THR A 154 15.00 -5.03 -1.51
CA THR A 154 15.59 -4.80 -0.18
C THR A 154 15.66 -3.32 0.18
N ASP A 155 16.15 -2.49 -0.74
CA ASP A 155 16.27 -1.05 -0.54
C ASP A 155 14.89 -0.39 -0.39
N ALA A 156 13.92 -0.76 -1.23
CA ALA A 156 12.54 -0.29 -1.13
C ALA A 156 11.85 -0.72 0.18
N GLY A 157 12.28 -1.82 0.80
CA GLY A 157 11.74 -2.32 2.07
C GLY A 157 12.41 -1.78 3.34
N LYS A 158 13.33 -0.83 3.27
CA LYS A 158 13.94 -0.21 4.47
C LYS A 158 12.94 0.68 5.21
N GLU A 159 12.83 0.55 6.54
CA GLU A 159 12.04 1.49 7.35
C GLU A 159 12.74 2.86 7.42
N VAL A 160 12.03 3.93 7.03
CA VAL A 160 12.57 5.29 6.95
C VAL A 160 11.79 6.32 7.77
N LEU A 161 10.57 5.98 8.20
CA LEU A 161 9.68 6.87 8.94
C LEU A 161 9.87 6.70 10.45
N PHE A 162 9.91 5.46 10.91
CA PHE A 162 10.03 5.11 12.33
C PHE A 162 11.44 4.62 12.65
N THR A 163 12.30 5.56 13.02
CA THR A 163 13.70 5.29 13.36
C THR A 163 14.06 5.93 14.71
N ARG A 164 15.04 5.37 15.43
CA ARG A 164 15.44 5.91 16.74
C ARG A 164 15.76 7.41 16.71
N HIS A 165 16.38 7.89 15.62
CA HIS A 165 16.77 9.29 15.47
C HIS A 165 15.58 10.25 15.18
N ARG A 166 14.42 9.73 14.79
CA ARG A 166 13.22 10.54 14.47
C ARG A 166 12.22 10.64 15.64
N LYS A 167 12.48 9.97 16.77
CA LYS A 167 11.59 9.93 17.94
C LYS A 167 11.14 11.31 18.41
N GLY A 168 12.08 12.22 18.64
CA GLY A 168 11.76 13.55 19.16
C GLY A 168 10.84 14.35 18.23
N VAL A 169 11.16 14.35 16.92
CA VAL A 169 10.37 15.07 15.91
C VAL A 169 8.96 14.49 15.78
N TYR A 170 8.84 13.16 15.83
CA TYR A 170 7.53 12.52 15.81
C TYR A 170 6.71 12.83 17.07
N GLN A 171 7.33 12.77 18.25
CA GLN A 171 6.66 13.08 19.51
C GLN A 171 6.16 14.53 19.51
N GLU A 172 6.95 15.49 19.06
CA GLU A 172 6.57 16.89 18.91
C GLU A 172 5.42 17.05 17.90
N GLY A 173 5.57 16.49 16.69
CA GLY A 173 4.60 16.63 15.59
C GLY A 173 3.23 16.00 15.88
N PHE A 174 3.17 14.97 16.72
CA PHE A 174 1.93 14.26 17.06
C PHE A 174 1.47 14.46 18.51
N ALA A 175 2.10 15.36 19.27
CA ALA A 175 1.72 15.64 20.67
C ALA A 175 0.27 16.13 20.76
N LYS A 176 -0.08 17.13 19.95
CA LYS A 176 -1.42 17.74 19.92
C LYS A 176 -2.51 16.70 19.63
N ILE A 177 -2.36 15.94 18.55
CA ILE A 177 -3.32 14.89 18.16
C ILE A 177 -3.47 13.84 19.28
N SER A 178 -2.38 13.50 19.97
CA SER A 178 -2.44 12.54 21.09
C SER A 178 -3.26 13.08 22.26
N ALA A 179 -3.03 14.35 22.64
CA ALA A 179 -3.76 15.00 23.72
C ALA A 179 -5.25 15.13 23.37
N GLU A 180 -5.57 15.62 22.16
CA GLU A 180 -6.95 15.75 21.68
C GLU A 180 -7.68 14.40 21.65
N THR A 181 -6.99 13.33 21.26
CA THR A 181 -7.56 11.97 21.29
C THR A 181 -7.97 11.55 22.69
N VAL A 182 -7.12 11.81 23.70
CA VAL A 182 -7.42 11.48 25.10
C VAL A 182 -8.61 12.29 25.61
N GLU A 183 -8.65 13.59 25.31
CA GLU A 183 -9.76 14.45 25.75
C GLU A 183 -11.10 14.02 25.14
N ILE A 184 -11.14 13.70 23.85
CA ILE A 184 -12.34 13.14 23.20
C ILE A 184 -12.83 11.88 23.92
N LEU A 185 -11.91 11.00 24.31
CA LEU A 185 -12.27 9.78 25.05
C LEU A 185 -12.82 10.10 26.44
N ARG A 186 -12.26 11.10 27.12
CA ARG A 186 -12.68 11.53 28.47
C ARG A 186 -14.07 12.18 28.48
N GLU A 187 -14.37 12.97 27.47
CA GLU A 187 -15.65 13.68 27.33
C GLU A 187 -16.82 12.74 27.01
N ASN A 188 -16.55 11.59 26.37
CA ASN A 188 -17.58 10.64 26.00
C ASN A 188 -17.84 9.59 27.11
N PRO A 189 -19.06 9.54 27.70
CA PRO A 189 -19.38 8.61 28.78
C PRO A 189 -19.15 7.13 28.45
N LYS A 190 -19.25 6.75 27.17
CA LYS A 190 -19.07 5.36 26.73
C LYS A 190 -17.61 4.93 26.66
N THR A 191 -16.68 5.89 26.51
CA THR A 191 -15.25 5.61 26.27
C THR A 191 -14.35 6.11 27.39
N ARG A 192 -14.84 6.98 28.28
CA ARG A 192 -14.05 7.59 29.37
C ARG A 192 -13.32 6.56 30.22
N VAL A 193 -13.92 5.39 30.42
CA VAL A 193 -13.33 4.28 31.19
C VAL A 193 -12.01 3.76 30.59
N HIS A 194 -11.74 4.06 29.31
CA HIS A 194 -10.54 3.63 28.60
C HIS A 194 -9.51 4.75 28.42
N ALA A 195 -9.83 5.99 28.78
CA ALA A 195 -8.99 7.16 28.48
C ALA A 195 -7.57 7.02 29.05
N ASP A 196 -7.42 6.67 30.32
CA ASP A 196 -6.09 6.54 30.97
C ASP A 196 -5.26 5.41 30.35
N LYS A 197 -5.92 4.32 29.93
CA LYS A 197 -5.26 3.21 29.22
C LYS A 197 -4.76 3.66 27.84
N VAL A 198 -5.57 4.43 27.11
CA VAL A 198 -5.18 4.97 25.80
C VAL A 198 -4.07 6.01 25.95
N GLU A 199 -4.14 6.89 26.94
CA GLU A 199 -3.09 7.86 27.25
C GLU A 199 -1.75 7.18 27.53
N ALA A 200 -1.74 6.12 28.34
CA ALA A 200 -0.54 5.33 28.60
C ALA A 200 0.05 4.67 27.35
N ILE A 201 -0.81 4.21 26.42
CA ILE A 201 -0.37 3.68 25.12
C ILE A 201 0.21 4.81 24.25
N LEU A 202 -0.48 5.94 24.15
CA LEU A 202 -0.05 7.08 23.34
C LEU A 202 1.28 7.68 23.83
N ALA A 203 1.51 7.71 25.14
CA ALA A 203 2.78 8.14 25.74
C ALA A 203 3.97 7.27 25.30
N ARG A 204 3.72 5.98 25.01
CA ARG A 204 4.73 4.99 24.60
C ARG A 204 4.66 4.62 23.12
N LYS A 205 3.74 5.20 22.35
CA LYS A 205 3.40 4.74 20.99
C LYS A 205 4.59 4.64 20.06
N TYR A 206 5.54 5.57 20.14
CA TYR A 206 6.71 5.54 19.26
C TYR A 206 7.63 4.37 19.56
N ASP A 207 7.86 4.07 20.85
CA ASP A 207 8.70 2.93 21.23
C ASP A 207 8.02 1.60 20.85
N ILE A 208 6.70 1.53 21.01
CA ILE A 208 5.91 0.38 20.54
C ILE A 208 6.04 0.21 19.03
N LEU A 209 5.90 1.29 18.25
CA LEU A 209 6.07 1.24 16.79
C LEU A 209 7.48 0.82 16.39
N LEU A 210 8.52 1.34 17.04
CA LEU A 210 9.91 0.95 16.77
C LEU A 210 10.14 -0.55 17.00
N GLU A 211 9.49 -1.15 18.00
CA GLU A 211 9.59 -2.58 18.28
C GLU A 211 8.79 -3.42 17.27
N LEU A 212 7.53 -3.04 17.01
CA LEU A 212 6.62 -3.79 16.14
C LEU A 212 7.05 -3.80 14.67
N LEU A 213 7.62 -2.68 14.20
CA LEU A 213 8.02 -2.51 12.80
C LEU A 213 9.39 -3.11 12.50
N ARG A 214 10.15 -3.53 13.51
CA ARG A 214 11.48 -4.10 13.34
C ARG A 214 11.38 -5.52 12.75
N PRO A 215 12.15 -5.85 11.70
CA PRO A 215 12.32 -7.23 11.26
C PRO A 215 12.88 -8.11 12.38
N LYS A 216 12.35 -9.34 12.51
CA LYS A 216 12.78 -10.30 13.53
C LYS A 216 13.63 -11.40 12.91
N ASP A 217 14.79 -11.69 13.50
CA ASP A 217 15.76 -12.65 12.93
C ASP A 217 15.24 -14.10 12.93
N ASP A 218 14.36 -14.44 13.87
CA ASP A 218 13.76 -15.75 14.09
C ASP A 218 12.36 -15.91 13.48
N ALA A 219 11.91 -14.95 12.67
CA ALA A 219 10.58 -14.97 12.05
C ALA A 219 10.63 -14.66 10.55
N ILE A 220 9.52 -14.97 9.87
CA ILE A 220 9.34 -14.61 8.46
C ILE A 220 9.08 -13.12 8.37
N ASN A 221 9.95 -12.41 7.64
CA ASN A 221 9.77 -11.01 7.30
C ASN A 221 9.43 -10.88 5.82
N LEU A 222 8.31 -10.24 5.52
CA LEU A 222 7.84 -10.00 4.16
C LEU A 222 7.89 -8.50 3.85
N LEU A 223 7.99 -8.16 2.56
CA LEU A 223 7.78 -6.79 2.12
C LEU A 223 6.29 -6.47 2.27
N ASN A 224 5.96 -5.73 3.33
CA ASN A 224 4.64 -5.17 3.56
C ASN A 224 4.46 -3.91 2.71
N HIS A 225 3.25 -3.65 2.24
CA HIS A 225 2.78 -2.39 1.69
C HIS A 225 2.95 -1.25 2.70
N GLY A 226 2.63 -1.49 3.97
CA GLY A 226 2.85 -0.57 5.08
C GLY A 226 1.83 0.56 5.23
N ASP A 227 0.81 0.62 4.37
CA ASP A 227 -0.34 1.54 4.46
C ASP A 227 -1.56 1.00 3.71
N LEU A 228 -1.88 -0.27 3.94
CA LEU A 228 -2.97 -0.96 3.25
C LEU A 228 -4.31 -0.73 3.96
N TRP A 229 -5.05 0.30 3.55
CA TRP A 229 -6.39 0.61 4.05
C TRP A 229 -7.31 1.08 2.92
N THR A 230 -8.63 1.15 3.13
CA THR A 230 -9.61 1.52 2.08
C THR A 230 -9.29 2.77 1.28
N GLY A 231 -8.65 3.77 1.90
CA GLY A 231 -8.22 5.01 1.22
C GLY A 231 -7.19 4.76 0.11
N ASN A 232 -6.37 3.72 0.25
CA ASN A 232 -5.36 3.32 -0.72
C ASN A 232 -5.80 2.12 -1.57
N LEU A 233 -7.11 1.82 -1.60
CA LEU A 233 -7.67 0.73 -2.39
C LEU A 233 -8.64 1.25 -3.43
N LEU A 234 -8.45 0.81 -4.67
CA LEU A 234 -9.40 1.01 -5.77
C LEU A 234 -9.98 -0.32 -6.21
N PHE A 235 -11.29 -0.38 -6.36
CA PHE A 235 -12.00 -1.59 -6.78
C PHE A 235 -12.68 -1.40 -8.13
N ARG A 236 -12.63 -2.45 -8.95
CA ARG A 236 -13.45 -2.61 -10.16
C ARG A 236 -14.42 -3.75 -9.97
N TYR A 237 -15.58 -3.65 -10.61
CA TYR A 237 -16.73 -4.51 -10.36
C TYR A 237 -17.21 -5.19 -11.64
N THR A 238 -17.94 -6.30 -11.51
CA THR A 238 -18.68 -6.87 -12.64
C THR A 238 -19.72 -5.88 -13.17
N ASP A 239 -20.04 -5.96 -14.47
CA ASP A 239 -21.16 -5.23 -15.07
C ASP A 239 -22.55 -5.78 -14.68
N ARG A 240 -22.60 -6.79 -13.81
CA ARG A 240 -23.84 -7.41 -13.32
C ARG A 240 -24.54 -6.55 -12.24
N PRO A 241 -25.85 -6.75 -12.03
CA PRO A 241 -26.63 -5.97 -11.06
C PRO A 241 -26.13 -6.01 -9.63
N ASN A 242 -25.56 -7.15 -9.20
CA ASN A 242 -25.08 -7.37 -7.84
C ASN A 242 -23.69 -6.76 -7.56
N LYS A 243 -23.06 -6.08 -8.54
CA LYS A 243 -21.79 -5.33 -8.40
C LYS A 243 -20.76 -6.04 -7.50
N VAL A 244 -20.34 -7.23 -7.90
CA VAL A 244 -19.29 -7.98 -7.17
C VAL A 244 -17.91 -7.41 -7.50
N PRO A 245 -17.02 -7.18 -6.51
CA PRO A 245 -15.66 -6.73 -6.78
C PRO A 245 -14.87 -7.84 -7.50
N VAL A 246 -14.19 -7.49 -8.59
CA VAL A 246 -13.43 -8.43 -9.44
C VAL A 246 -11.95 -8.11 -9.50
N GLN A 247 -11.57 -6.90 -9.13
CA GLN A 247 -10.18 -6.47 -9.11
C GLN A 247 -10.00 -5.40 -8.05
N VAL A 248 -8.85 -5.44 -7.39
CA VAL A 248 -8.38 -4.40 -6.47
C VAL A 248 -7.00 -3.93 -6.89
N VAL A 249 -6.77 -2.62 -6.77
CA VAL A 249 -5.46 -1.99 -6.96
C VAL A 249 -5.04 -1.34 -5.65
N PHE A 250 -3.81 -1.61 -5.25
CA PHE A 250 -3.13 -1.05 -4.10
C PHE A 250 -2.37 0.20 -4.54
N LEU A 251 -2.73 1.33 -3.94
CA LEU A 251 -2.14 2.63 -4.21
C LEU A 251 -1.09 2.96 -3.16
N ASP A 252 -0.19 3.89 -3.50
CA ASP A 252 0.73 4.53 -2.57
C ASP A 252 1.71 3.57 -1.87
N LEU A 253 2.79 3.23 -2.59
CA LEU A 253 3.81 2.30 -2.14
C LEU A 253 4.94 2.98 -1.34
N GLN A 254 4.71 4.20 -0.84
CA GLN A 254 5.74 5.03 -0.17
C GLN A 254 6.17 4.47 1.20
N LEU A 255 5.30 3.67 1.83
CA LEU A 255 5.46 3.13 3.18
C LEU A 255 5.90 1.66 3.25
N CYS A 256 6.30 1.08 2.11
CA CYS A 256 6.73 -0.32 2.03
C CYS A 256 7.85 -0.63 3.03
N ARG A 257 7.80 -1.78 3.72
CA ARG A 257 8.86 -2.16 4.68
C ARG A 257 8.93 -3.67 4.92
N TYR A 258 10.11 -4.16 5.26
CA TYR A 258 10.24 -5.52 5.79
C TYR A 258 9.77 -5.58 7.25
N GLY A 259 9.02 -6.62 7.56
CA GLY A 259 8.58 -6.92 8.91
C GLY A 259 7.61 -8.09 8.92
N SER A 260 6.95 -8.30 10.05
CA SER A 260 5.93 -9.35 10.16
C SER A 260 4.84 -9.16 9.09
N PRO A 261 4.38 -10.24 8.42
CA PRO A 261 3.20 -10.18 7.55
C PRO A 261 1.95 -9.64 8.26
N GLY A 262 1.90 -9.80 9.59
CA GLY A 262 0.80 -9.30 10.41
C GLY A 262 0.68 -7.78 10.41
N LEU A 263 1.69 -7.02 9.97
CA LEU A 263 1.60 -5.55 9.90
C LEU A 263 0.50 -5.13 8.92
N ASP A 264 0.58 -5.57 7.66
CA ASP A 264 -0.46 -5.24 6.67
C ASP A 264 -1.80 -5.90 7.00
N VAL A 265 -1.79 -7.18 7.42
CA VAL A 265 -3.03 -7.92 7.68
C VAL A 265 -3.82 -7.27 8.83
N ASN A 266 -3.17 -6.97 9.96
CA ASN A 266 -3.87 -6.32 11.08
C ASN A 266 -4.23 -4.87 10.74
N TYR A 267 -3.33 -4.11 10.10
CA TYR A 267 -3.62 -2.74 9.73
C TYR A 267 -4.85 -2.66 8.82
N PHE A 268 -4.90 -3.48 7.77
CA PHE A 268 -6.05 -3.57 6.88
C PHE A 268 -7.32 -3.97 7.63
N LEU A 269 -7.30 -5.07 8.37
CA LEU A 269 -8.49 -5.57 9.05
C LEU A 269 -9.06 -4.55 10.03
N TYR A 270 -8.24 -3.85 10.82
CA TYR A 270 -8.75 -2.92 11.82
C TYR A 270 -9.12 -1.53 11.28
N THR A 271 -8.55 -1.11 10.15
CA THR A 271 -8.86 0.19 9.54
C THR A 271 -9.98 0.12 8.50
N SER A 272 -10.19 -1.04 7.88
CA SER A 272 -11.00 -1.17 6.66
C SER A 272 -12.26 -2.02 6.84
N THR A 273 -12.47 -2.58 8.03
CA THR A 273 -13.58 -3.53 8.29
C THR A 273 -14.31 -3.19 9.58
N THR A 274 -15.56 -3.63 9.69
CA THR A 274 -16.35 -3.43 10.90
C THR A 274 -15.96 -4.43 12.00
N ALA A 275 -16.21 -4.09 13.26
CA ALA A 275 -15.99 -5.02 14.37
C ALA A 275 -16.76 -6.33 14.20
N ARG A 276 -18.04 -6.24 13.79
CA ARG A 276 -18.91 -7.38 13.49
C ARG A 276 -18.31 -8.31 12.44
N MET A 277 -17.76 -7.75 11.37
CA MET A 277 -17.14 -8.54 10.30
C MET A 277 -15.93 -9.33 10.83
N ARG A 278 -15.13 -8.75 11.72
CA ARG A 278 -14.03 -9.48 12.38
C ARG A 278 -14.55 -10.53 13.36
N GLU A 279 -15.59 -10.24 14.13
CA GLU A 279 -16.19 -11.23 15.04
C GLU A 279 -16.73 -12.45 14.29
N GLU A 280 -17.37 -12.24 13.13
CA GLU A 280 -18.02 -13.30 12.35
C GLU A 280 -17.05 -14.04 11.40
N HIS A 281 -16.04 -13.36 10.84
CA HIS A 281 -15.26 -13.86 9.69
C HIS A 281 -13.73 -13.81 9.83
N LEU A 282 -13.16 -13.43 10.98
CA LEU A 282 -11.70 -13.29 11.12
C LEU A 282 -10.92 -14.55 10.68
N ASP A 283 -11.34 -15.72 11.15
CA ASP A 283 -10.69 -16.99 10.78
C ASP A 283 -10.74 -17.28 9.28
N GLU A 284 -11.86 -16.96 8.62
CA GLU A 284 -12.01 -17.09 7.17
C GLU A 284 -11.02 -16.18 6.44
N LEU A 285 -10.99 -14.91 6.83
CA LEU A 285 -10.12 -13.89 6.25
C LEU A 285 -8.64 -14.25 6.39
N LEU A 286 -8.22 -14.69 7.58
CA LEU A 286 -6.85 -15.14 7.82
C LEU A 286 -6.49 -16.38 7.00
N ARG A 287 -7.43 -17.33 6.85
CA ARG A 287 -7.24 -18.50 5.98
C ARG A 287 -7.12 -18.12 4.51
N THR A 288 -7.95 -17.18 4.02
CA THR A 288 -7.88 -16.67 2.64
C THR A 288 -6.50 -16.08 2.35
N TYR A 289 -6.02 -15.21 3.24
CA TYR A 289 -4.68 -14.64 3.14
C TYR A 289 -3.58 -15.71 3.11
N HIS A 290 -3.58 -16.60 4.12
CA HIS A 290 -2.55 -17.62 4.27
C HIS A 290 -2.51 -18.56 3.07
N TRP A 291 -3.68 -19.02 2.61
CA TRP A 291 -3.78 -19.90 1.46
C TRP A 291 -3.23 -19.24 0.20
N SER A 292 -3.59 -17.97 -0.06
CA SER A 292 -3.07 -17.23 -1.21
C SER A 292 -1.55 -17.07 -1.15
N LEU A 293 -1.01 -16.71 0.02
CA LEU A 293 0.42 -16.56 0.26
C LEU A 293 1.19 -17.86 0.01
N VAL A 294 0.75 -18.96 0.63
CA VAL A 294 1.40 -20.28 0.49
C VAL A 294 1.28 -20.80 -0.95
N ARG A 295 0.11 -20.64 -1.58
CA ARG A 295 -0.10 -21.05 -2.98
C ARG A 295 0.83 -20.29 -3.91
N THR A 296 0.93 -18.97 -3.75
CA THR A 296 1.79 -18.13 -4.58
C THR A 296 3.25 -18.48 -4.40
N PHE A 297 3.70 -18.63 -3.14
CA PHE A 297 5.06 -19.09 -2.85
C PHE A 297 5.37 -20.42 -3.55
N ARG A 298 4.52 -21.44 -3.36
CA ARG A 298 4.74 -22.77 -3.97
C ARG A 298 4.77 -22.71 -5.49
N GLN A 299 3.84 -21.97 -6.09
CA GLN A 299 3.76 -21.83 -7.55
C GLN A 299 5.02 -21.18 -8.14
N LEU A 300 5.51 -20.11 -7.53
CA LEU A 300 6.68 -19.38 -8.02
C LEU A 300 7.99 -20.10 -7.67
N ASN A 301 8.08 -20.75 -6.51
CA ASN A 301 9.24 -21.52 -6.09
C ASN A 301 9.44 -22.78 -6.97
N ALA A 302 8.37 -23.51 -7.27
CA ALA A 302 8.42 -24.66 -8.17
C ALA A 302 8.96 -24.29 -9.56
N ARG A 303 8.66 -23.07 -10.03
CA ARG A 303 9.22 -22.51 -11.28
C ARG A 303 10.68 -22.10 -11.13
N ALA A 304 11.07 -21.59 -9.97
CA ALA A 304 12.44 -21.13 -9.71
C ALA A 304 13.45 -22.27 -9.44
N LYS A 305 12.98 -23.50 -9.14
CA LYS A 305 13.82 -24.67 -8.77
C LYS A 305 14.82 -24.40 -7.62
N GLN A 306 14.56 -23.40 -6.79
CA GLN A 306 15.40 -23.02 -5.64
C GLN A 306 14.55 -22.31 -4.60
N VAL A 307 14.41 -22.93 -3.40
CA VAL A 307 14.25 -22.39 -2.03
C VAL A 307 13.75 -23.55 -1.15
N GLY A 308 14.26 -23.66 0.08
CA GLY A 308 13.88 -24.69 1.07
C GLY A 308 12.41 -24.64 1.53
N SER A 309 12.03 -25.51 2.45
CA SER A 309 10.65 -25.62 2.96
C SER A 309 10.16 -24.33 3.62
N PHE A 310 8.96 -23.88 3.25
CA PHE A 310 8.32 -22.66 3.74
C PHE A 310 7.13 -23.01 4.65
N HIS A 311 7.21 -22.64 5.92
CA HIS A 311 6.16 -22.84 6.92
C HIS A 311 5.78 -21.48 7.51
N ILE A 312 4.56 -21.01 7.24
CA ILE A 312 3.97 -19.85 7.91
C ILE A 312 3.00 -20.37 8.96
N VAL A 313 3.23 -20.02 10.22
CA VAL A 313 2.21 -20.02 11.27
C VAL A 313 1.69 -18.58 11.35
N VAL A 314 0.41 -18.39 11.03
CA VAL A 314 -0.30 -17.11 11.15
C VAL A 314 -1.00 -17.09 12.50
#